data_AF-A0A5S4UFL4-F1
#
_entry.id   AF-A0A5S4UFL4-F1
#
_cell.length_a   1.000
_cell.length_b   1.000
_cell.length_c   1.000
_cell.angle_alpha   90.00
_cell.angle_beta   90.00
_cell.angle_gamma   90.00
#
_symmetry.space_group_name_H-M   'P 1'
#
loop_
_entity.id
_entity.type
_entity.pdbx_description
1 polymer ?
#
loop_
_entity_poly.entity_id
_entity_poly.type
_entity_poly.pdbx_seq_one_letter_code
_entity_poly.pdbx_strand_id
1 'polypeptide(L)' 'MISNASISAKLSVSPNFTGRVLVYVENGRVTSDAPLLDDEHVGRMGVFLELARRAGYTVLAPAQESDVNHAA' A
#
# COMPACT_ATOMS: atom_id res chain seq x y z
N MET A 1 18.64 21.91 -15.93
CA MET A 1 19.38 20.99 -15.04
C MET A 1 18.40 20.48 -14.01
N ILE A 2 17.93 19.24 -14.12
CA ILE A 2 17.13 18.62 -13.04
C ILE A 2 18.17 18.04 -12.08
N SER A 3 18.28 18.57 -10.86
CA SER A 3 19.15 17.99 -9.84
C SER A 3 18.55 16.66 -9.39
N ASN A 4 19.30 15.57 -9.48
CA ASN A 4 18.89 14.30 -8.87
C ASN A 4 18.97 14.45 -7.35
N ALA A 5 17.83 14.73 -6.70
CA ALA A 5 17.73 14.74 -5.26
C ALA A 5 17.69 13.31 -4.73
N SER A 6 18.54 12.99 -3.76
CA SER A 6 18.52 11.71 -3.05
C SER A 6 18.02 11.91 -1.62
N ILE A 7 17.37 10.87 -1.09
CA ILE A 7 16.92 10.81 0.30
C ILE A 7 17.67 9.66 0.97
N SER A 8 18.25 9.92 2.14
CA SER A 8 18.89 8.88 2.95
C SER A 8 17.88 8.27 3.92
N ALA A 9 17.89 6.94 4.01
CA ALA A 9 17.08 6.18 4.96
C ALA A 9 17.98 5.46 5.96
N LYS A 10 17.60 5.48 7.24
CA LYS A 10 18.09 4.52 8.24
C LYS A 10 17.00 3.47 8.39
N LEU A 11 17.34 2.21 8.19
CA LEU A 11 16.39 1.10 8.25
C LEU A 11 16.59 0.30 9.54
N SER A 12 15.49 -0.11 10.14
CA SER A 12 15.41 -0.82 11.41
C SER A 12 15.42 -2.33 11.18
N VAL A 13 16.48 -2.84 10.53
CA VAL A 13 16.63 -4.25 10.15
C VAL A 13 17.94 -4.85 10.67
N SER A 14 18.01 -6.18 10.70
CA SER A 14 19.24 -6.90 11.02
C SER A 14 20.36 -6.57 10.02
N PRO A 15 21.64 -6.50 10.43
CA PRO A 15 22.77 -6.26 9.53
C PRO A 15 22.87 -7.22 8.34
N ASN A 16 22.33 -8.43 8.47
CA ASN A 16 22.35 -9.46 7.41
C ASN A 16 20.99 -9.61 6.70
N PHE A 17 20.09 -8.63 6.85
CA PHE A 17 18.76 -8.69 6.28
C PHE A 17 18.79 -8.72 4.75
N THR A 18 18.03 -9.64 4.16
CA THR A 18 17.72 -9.70 2.73
C THR A 18 16.20 -9.70 2.59
N GLY A 19 15.66 -8.76 1.82
CA GLY A 19 14.22 -8.66 1.61
C GLY A 19 13.81 -7.28 1.16
N ARG A 20 12.51 -6.99 1.31
CA ARG A 20 11.92 -5.69 0.94
C ARG A 20 11.64 -4.90 2.21
N VAL A 21 11.86 -3.59 2.16
CA VAL A 21 11.50 -2.65 3.23
C VAL A 21 10.66 -1.54 2.63
N LEU A 22 9.47 -1.33 3.21
CA LEU A 22 8.63 -0.19 2.90
C LEU A 22 9.07 1.00 3.74
N VAL A 23 9.24 2.16 3.12
CA VAL A 23 9.57 3.42 3.80
C VAL A 23 8.45 4.43 3.61
N TYR A 24 8.11 5.17 4.67
CA TYR A 24 7.25 6.34 4.58
C TYR A 24 8.13 7.60 4.54
N VAL A 25 7.90 8.46 3.55
CA VAL A 25 8.65 9.69 3.35
C VAL A 25 7.70 10.87 3.41
N GLU A 26 8.01 11.81 4.29
CA GLU A 26 7.28 13.06 4.44
C GLU A 26 8.26 14.23 4.29
N ASN A 27 7.96 15.15 3.38
CA ASN A 27 8.80 16.34 3.12
C ASN A 27 10.30 16.02 2.90
N GLY A 28 10.58 14.93 2.18
CA GLY A 28 11.94 14.50 1.88
C GLY A 28 12.68 13.79 3.02
N ARG A 29 11.99 13.50 4.14
CA ARG A 29 12.54 12.77 5.29
C ARG A 29 11.80 11.45 5.49
N VAL A 30 12.56 10.37 5.70
CA VAL A 30 11.99 9.08 6.12
C VAL A 30 11.49 9.21 7.56
N THR A 31 10.21 8.90 7.78
CA THR A 31 9.56 8.98 9.10
C THR A 31 9.36 7.60 9.73
N SER A 32 9.22 6.55 8.93
CA SER A 32 9.10 5.17 9.39
C SER A 32 9.55 4.17 8.33
N ASP A 33 9.90 2.97 8.79
CA ASP A 33 10.24 1.83 7.95
C ASP A 33 9.64 0.53 8.49
N ALA A 34 9.32 -0.40 7.60
CA ALA A 34 8.81 -1.73 7.95
C ALA A 34 9.27 -2.78 6.92
N PRO A 35 9.87 -3.91 7.36
CA PRO A 35 10.11 -5.06 6.49
C PRO A 35 8.79 -5.59 5.93
N LEU A 36 8.78 -5.98 4.66
CA LEU A 36 7.66 -6.69 4.05
C LEU A 36 7.94 -8.18 4.02
N LEU A 37 6.91 -8.98 4.32
CA LEU A 37 6.92 -10.42 4.09
C LEU A 37 6.89 -10.72 2.58
N ASP A 38 7.27 -11.94 2.18
CA ASP A 38 7.33 -12.31 0.76
C ASP A 38 5.96 -12.30 0.08
N ASP A 39 4.89 -12.55 0.82
CA ASP A 39 3.50 -12.56 0.37
C ASP A 39 2.78 -11.21 0.54
N GLU A 40 3.45 -10.21 1.14
CA GLU A 40 2.92 -8.86 1.23
C GLU A 40 3.11 -8.09 -0.08
N HIS A 41 2.06 -7.33 -0.43
CA HIS A 41 2.03 -6.51 -1.63
C HIS A 41 1.62 -5.08 -1.30
N VAL A 42 2.41 -4.11 -1.78
CA VAL A 42 2.14 -2.68 -1.60
C VAL A 42 1.69 -2.10 -2.93
N GLY A 43 0.50 -1.51 -2.95
CA GLY A 43 -0.05 -0.95 -4.17
C GLY A 43 -1.31 -0.14 -3.91
N ARG A 44 -1.82 0.49 -4.96
CA ARG A 44 -3.13 1.16 -4.93
C ARG A 44 -4.25 0.13 -4.92
N MET A 45 -5.46 0.53 -4.57
CA MET A 45 -6.66 -0.31 -4.61
C MET A 45 -6.85 -1.04 -5.96
N GLY A 46 -6.48 -0.41 -7.08
CA GLY A 46 -6.52 -1.05 -8.40
C GLY A 46 -5.65 -2.31 -8.50
N VAL A 47 -4.48 -2.32 -7.85
CA VAL A 47 -3.59 -3.50 -7.79
C VAL A 47 -4.28 -4.64 -7.05
N PHE A 48 -4.90 -4.35 -5.90
CA PHE A 48 -5.68 -5.33 -5.15
C PHE A 48 -6.80 -5.94 -6.02
N LEU A 49 -7.58 -5.11 -6.71
CA LEU A 49 -8.68 -5.58 -7.57
C LEU A 49 -8.18 -6.42 -8.75
N GLU A 50 -7.05 -6.05 -9.35
CA GLU A 50 -6.44 -6.82 -10.44
C GLU A 50 -6.00 -8.20 -9.96
N LEU A 51 -5.30 -8.26 -8.82
CA LEU A 51 -4.84 -9.52 -8.22
C LEU A 51 -6.02 -10.43 -7.85
N ALA A 52 -7.06 -9.89 -7.23
CA ALA A 52 -8.26 -10.63 -6.88
C ALA A 52 -8.91 -11.27 -8.12
N ARG A 53 -9.10 -10.51 -9.20
CA ARG A 53 -9.66 -11.03 -10.46
C ARG A 53 -8.80 -12.11 -11.08
N ARG A 54 -7.47 -11.95 -11.11
CA ARG A 54 -6.54 -12.96 -11.66
C ARG A 54 -6.58 -14.27 -10.88
N ALA A 55 -6.82 -14.21 -9.58
CA ALA A 55 -6.98 -15.38 -8.72
C ALA A 55 -8.41 -15.98 -8.78
N GLY A 56 -9.30 -15.46 -9.64
CA GLY A 56 -10.67 -15.97 -9.82
C GLY A 56 -11.68 -15.43 -8.82
N TYR A 57 -11.33 -14.42 -8.03
CA TYR A 57 -12.27 -13.79 -7.08
C TYR A 57 -13.12 -12.70 -7.74
N THR A 58 -14.34 -12.56 -7.24
CA THR A 58 -15.23 -11.41 -7.53
C THR A 58 -15.28 -10.51 -6.30
N VAL A 59 -14.91 -9.24 -6.47
CA VAL A 59 -14.99 -8.22 -5.39
C VAL A 59 -16.30 -7.46 -5.54
N LEU A 60 -17.15 -7.53 -4.51
CA LEU A 60 -18.43 -6.83 -4.46
C LEU A 60 -18.30 -5.56 -3.62
N ALA A 61 -18.82 -4.44 -4.13
CA ALA A 61 -18.99 -3.25 -3.31
C ALA A 61 -20.06 -3.51 -2.23
N PRO A 62 -19.97 -2.86 -1.07
CA PRO A 62 -21.03 -2.94 -0.06
C PRO A 62 -22.39 -2.58 -0.68
N ALA A 63 -23.44 -3.30 -0.27
CA ALA A 63 -24.80 -2.95 -0.66
C ALA A 63 -25.08 -1.51 -0.24
N GLN A 64 -25.64 -0.70 -1.14
CA GLN A 64 -26.14 0.60 -0.76
C GLN A 64 -27.36 0.36 0.12
N GLU A 65 -27.32 0.79 1.38
CA GLU A 65 -28.54 0.88 2.17
C GLU A 65 -29.48 1.83 1.43
N SER A 66 -30.64 1.30 1.02
CA SER A 66 -31.66 2.12 0.37
C SER A 66 -32.33 2.98 1.44
N ASP A 67 -32.37 4.30 1.22
CA ASP A 67 -33.15 5.25 2.03
C ASP A 67 -34.65 5.01 1.81
N VAL A 68 -35.18 3.87 2.28
CA VAL A 68 -36.62 3.62 2.41
C VAL A 68 -37.14 4.39 3.62
N ASN A 69 -37.16 5.72 3.56
CA ASN A 69 -37.79 6.58 4.58
C ASN A 69 -38.27 7.93 4.00
N HIS A 70 -38.87 7.95 2.81
CA HIS A 70 -39.62 9.11 2.31
C HIS A 70 -40.91 8.69 1.58
N ALA A 71 -41.88 8.21 2.36
CA ALA A 71 -43.28 8.22 1.99
C ALA A 71 -44.11 8.31 3.28
N ALA A 72 -44.37 9.56 3.71
CA ALA A 72 -45.40 9.92 4.67
C ALA A 72 -46.44 10.77 3.93
#